data_AF-A0A6G9ABR0-F1
#
_entry.id   AF-A0A6G9ABR0-F1
#
_cell.length_a   1.000
_cell.length_b   1.000
_cell.length_c   1.000
_cell.angle_alpha   90.00
_cell.angle_beta   90.00
_cell.angle_gamma   90.00
#
_symmetry.space_group_name_H-M   'P 1'
#
loop_
_entity.id
_entity.type
_entity.pdbx_description
1 polymer ?
#
loop_
_entity_poly.entity_id
_entity_poly.type
_entity_poly.pdbx_seq_one_letter_code
_entity_poly.pdbx_strand_id
1 'polypeptide(L)'
;MSSVQIQCTRCKGVFRDRAGRLQDGYSRQCPSCEVVLFFAEDSQHPFVKRAMRDARNVRKQMREAEAAKRAAPEPQGTQSRRFAGRTRSAGRED
;
A
#
# COMPACT_ATOMS: atom_id res chain seq x y z
N MET A 1 -1.58 0.32 -4.12
CA MET A 1 -1.93 -0.50 -2.94
C MET A 1 -1.09 -1.77 -2.98
N SER A 2 -0.39 -2.09 -1.90
CA SER A 2 0.46 -3.29 -1.85
C SER A 2 -0.38 -4.55 -1.60
N SER A 3 -0.07 -5.62 -2.33
CA SER A 3 -0.82 -6.87 -2.31
C SER A 3 0.07 -8.07 -2.01
N VAL A 4 -0.49 -9.11 -1.43
CA VAL A 4 0.17 -10.39 -1.15
C VAL A 4 -0.50 -11.52 -1.90
N GLN A 5 0.28 -12.57 -2.16
CA GLN A 5 -0.18 -13.80 -2.76
C GLN A 5 -0.64 -14.76 -1.65
N ILE A 6 -1.84 -15.31 -1.80
CA ILE A 6 -2.47 -16.18 -0.82
C ILE A 6 -2.82 -17.50 -1.51
N GLN A 7 -2.43 -18.60 -0.88
CA GLN A 7 -2.79 -19.94 -1.34
C GLN A 7 -3.96 -20.47 -0.51
N CYS A 8 -5.01 -20.93 -1.19
CA CYS A 8 -6.18 -21.50 -0.55
C CYS A 8 -5.86 -22.85 0.11
N THR A 9 -6.33 -23.08 1.34
CA THR A 9 -6.13 -24.34 2.06
C THR A 9 -6.92 -25.51 1.47
N ARG A 10 -8.05 -25.23 0.80
CA ARG A 10 -8.92 -26.24 0.17
C ARG A 10 -8.50 -26.58 -1.27
N CYS A 11 -8.70 -25.66 -2.22
CA CYS A 11 -8.44 -25.94 -3.64
C CYS A 11 -6.98 -25.75 -4.07
N LYS A 12 -6.10 -25.28 -3.17
CA LYS A 12 -4.68 -24.93 -3.45
C LYS A 12 -4.49 -23.85 -4.53
N GLY A 13 -5.57 -23.28 -5.05
CA GLY A 13 -5.55 -22.14 -5.95
C GLY A 13 -4.94 -20.92 -5.27
N VAL A 14 -4.37 -20.04 -6.09
CA VAL A 14 -3.61 -18.90 -5.62
C VAL A 14 -4.30 -17.60 -6.05
N PHE A 15 -4.48 -16.68 -5.13
CA PHE A 15 -5.14 -15.40 -5.37
C PHE A 15 -4.40 -14.26 -4.67
N ARG A 16 -4.73 -13.01 -5.01
CA ARG A 16 -4.12 -11.82 -4.38
C ARG A 16 -5.09 -11.11 -3.46
N ASP A 17 -4.54 -10.53 -2.40
CA ASP A 17 -5.27 -9.65 -1.49
C ASP A 17 -4.41 -8.46 -1.03
N ARG A 18 -5.05 -7.43 -0.47
CA ARG A 18 -4.40 -6.24 0.05
C ARG A 18 -3.68 -6.57 1.37
N ALA A 19 -2.38 -6.30 1.40
CA ALA A 19 -1.55 -6.53 2.59
C ALA A 19 -2.04 -5.76 3.83
N GLY A 20 -2.68 -4.61 3.63
CA GLY A 20 -3.23 -3.80 4.73
C GLY A 20 -4.44 -4.43 5.44
N ARG A 21 -5.22 -5.27 4.75
CA ARG A 21 -6.39 -5.95 5.32
C ARG A 21 -6.04 -7.30 5.97
N LEU A 22 -4.97 -7.94 5.49
CA LEU A 22 -4.54 -9.24 5.98
C LEU A 22 -3.87 -9.12 7.36
N GLN A 23 -4.71 -9.11 8.40
CA GLN A 23 -4.33 -9.03 9.80
C GLN A 23 -5.00 -10.15 10.59
N ASP A 24 -4.70 -10.25 11.88
CA ASP A 24 -5.33 -11.23 12.76
C ASP A 24 -6.85 -11.03 12.81
N GLY A 25 -7.59 -12.14 12.75
CA GLY A 25 -9.06 -12.13 12.67
C GLY A 25 -9.63 -11.79 11.29
N TYR A 26 -8.80 -11.55 10.28
CA TYR A 26 -9.29 -11.31 8.92
C TYR A 26 -9.87 -12.60 8.32
N SER A 27 -11.01 -12.49 7.63
CA SER A 27 -11.59 -13.60 6.90
C SER A 27 -11.95 -13.20 5.48
N ARG A 28 -11.84 -14.17 4.55
CA ARG A 28 -12.19 -13.97 3.15
C ARG A 28 -12.58 -15.27 2.48
N GLN A 29 -13.55 -15.22 1.58
CA GLN A 29 -13.91 -16.32 0.70
C GLN A 29 -12.89 -16.49 -0.43
N CYS A 30 -12.45 -17.73 -0.65
CA CYS A 30 -11.62 -18.08 -1.79
C CYS A 30 -12.41 -17.81 -3.10
N PRO A 31 -11.86 -17.06 -4.06
CA PRO A 31 -12.56 -16.75 -5.31
C PRO A 31 -12.75 -17.96 -6.24
N SER A 32 -12.12 -19.09 -5.96
CA SER A 32 -12.18 -20.29 -6.83
C SER A 32 -13.04 -21.41 -6.29
N CYS A 33 -13.12 -21.58 -4.96
CA CYS A 33 -13.87 -22.67 -4.33
C CYS A 33 -14.78 -22.22 -3.19
N GLU A 34 -14.92 -20.90 -3.02
CA GLU A 34 -15.86 -20.22 -2.12
C GLU A 34 -15.74 -20.59 -0.63
N VAL A 35 -14.72 -21.36 -0.26
CA VAL A 35 -14.43 -21.66 1.14
C VAL A 35 -14.01 -20.38 1.86
N VAL A 36 -14.56 -20.16 3.05
CA VAL A 36 -14.12 -19.08 3.93
C VAL A 36 -12.78 -19.46 4.55
N LEU A 37 -11.77 -18.62 4.33
CA LEU A 37 -10.46 -18.73 4.96
C LEU A 37 -10.39 -17.76 6.13
N PHE A 38 -9.94 -18.25 7.27
CA PHE A 38 -9.68 -17.46 8.46
C PHE A 38 -8.17 -17.26 8.62
N PHE A 39 -7.76 -16.00 8.67
CA PHE A 39 -6.38 -15.59 8.85
C PHE A 39 -6.17 -15.19 10.30
N ALA A 40 -5.54 -16.09 11.04
CA ALA A 40 -5.16 -15.88 12.43
C ALA A 40 -3.66 -16.14 12.61
N GLU A 41 -3.04 -15.44 13.55
CA GLU A 41 -1.61 -15.55 13.83
C GLU A 41 -1.23 -16.92 14.42
N ASP A 42 -2.16 -17.55 15.13
CA ASP A 42 -2.05 -18.88 15.73
C ASP A 42 -2.46 -20.03 14.77
N SER A 43 -2.91 -19.71 13.56
CA SER A 43 -3.38 -20.70 12.59
C SER A 43 -2.32 -21.75 12.31
N GLN A 44 -2.65 -23.04 12.43
CA GLN A 44 -1.71 -24.15 12.20
C GLN A 44 -1.39 -24.37 10.71
N HIS A 45 -2.20 -23.82 9.79
CA HIS A 45 -2.03 -24.05 8.36
C HIS A 45 -0.82 -23.27 7.80
N PRO A 46 0.13 -23.94 7.12
CA PRO A 46 1.35 -23.30 6.62
C PRO A 46 1.07 -22.21 5.58
N PHE A 47 0.03 -22.37 4.77
CA PHE A 47 -0.37 -21.35 3.78
C PHE A 47 -0.90 -20.08 4.42
N VAL A 48 -1.65 -20.19 5.52
CA VAL A 48 -2.14 -19.04 6.29
C VAL A 48 -0.96 -18.34 6.97
N LYS A 49 -0.08 -19.09 7.65
CA LYS A 49 1.15 -18.54 8.26
C LYS A 49 2.02 -17.79 7.26
N ARG A 50 2.21 -18.35 6.06
CA ARG A 50 2.99 -17.72 4.98
C ARG A 50 2.35 -16.41 4.51
N ALA A 51 1.05 -16.44 4.21
CA ALA A 51 0.33 -15.25 3.77
C ALA A 51 0.39 -14.12 4.81
N MET A 52 0.22 -14.45 6.10
CA MET A 52 0.33 -13.50 7.21
C MET A 52 1.74 -12.90 7.35
N ARG A 53 2.77 -13.73 7.21
CA ARG A 53 4.18 -13.28 7.21
C ARG A 53 4.46 -12.34 6.04
N ASP A 54 4.02 -12.70 4.84
CA ASP A 54 4.22 -11.89 3.65
C ASP A 54 3.52 -10.53 3.78
N ALA A 55 2.30 -10.51 4.35
CA ALA A 55 1.60 -9.25 4.61
C ALA A 55 2.29 -8.38 5.67
N ARG A 56 2.87 -8.99 6.71
CA ARG A 56 3.70 -8.27 7.68
C ARG A 56 4.92 -7.64 7.01
N ASN A 57 5.63 -8.39 6.16
CA ASN A 57 6.80 -7.91 5.43
C ASN A 57 6.45 -6.75 4.51
N VAL A 58 5.37 -6.88 3.74
CA VAL A 58 4.89 -5.82 2.85
C VAL A 58 4.52 -4.56 3.63
N ARG A 59 3.83 -4.69 4.77
CA ARG A 59 3.51 -3.54 5.64
C ARG A 59 4.76 -2.88 6.22
N LYS A 60 5.76 -3.67 6.61
CA LYS A 60 7.05 -3.16 7.09
C LYS A 60 7.77 -2.37 6.00
N GLN A 61 7.90 -2.94 4.81
CA GLN A 61 8.54 -2.28 3.66
C GLN A 61 7.82 -0.97 3.29
N MET A 62 6.49 -0.94 3.36
CA MET A 62 5.72 0.29 3.12
C MET A 62 6.05 1.38 4.15
N ARG A 63 6.16 1.02 5.44
CA ARG A 63 6.55 1.96 6.49
C ARG A 63 7.99 2.46 6.31
N GLU A 64 8.91 1.57 5.97
CA GLU A 64 10.31 1.91 5.68
C GLU A 64 10.42 2.83 4.46
N ALA A 65 9.69 2.54 3.38
CA ALA A 65 9.65 3.38 2.19
C ALA A 65 9.04 4.77 2.47
N GLU A 66 8.02 4.84 3.31
CA GLU A 66 7.44 6.12 3.74
C GLU A 66 8.41 6.91 4.64
N ALA A 67 9.07 6.25 5.59
CA ALA A 67 10.08 6.87 6.43
C ALA A 67 11.28 7.37 5.61
N ALA A 68 11.75 6.59 4.62
CA ALA A 68 12.81 7.01 3.71
C ALA A 68 12.42 8.24 2.88
N LYS A 69 11.16 8.33 2.41
CA LYS A 69 10.65 9.51 1.72
C LYS A 69 10.60 10.75 2.61
N ARG A 70 10.30 10.58 3.89
CA ARG A 70 10.25 11.68 4.88
C ARG A 70 11.64 12.11 5.36
N ALA A 71 12.59 11.17 5.41
CA ALA A 71 13.97 11.42 5.86
C ALA A 71 14.90 11.87 4.72
N ALA A 72 14.54 11.63 3.46
CA ALA A 72 15.26 12.19 2.34
C ALA A 72 15.13 13.72 2.38
N PRO A 73 16.25 14.48 2.40
CA PRO A 73 16.18 15.90 2.11
C PRO A 73 15.59 16.05 0.70
N GLU A 74 14.61 16.93 0.53
CA GLU A 74 14.14 17.29 -0.81
C GLU A 74 15.36 17.58 -1.68
N PRO A 75 15.49 17.00 -2.89
CA PRO A 75 16.29 17.67 -3.89
C PRO A 75 15.57 18.99 -4.12
N GLN A 76 16.14 20.08 -3.60
CA GLN A 76 15.82 21.45 -3.98
C GLN A 76 16.17 21.61 -5.47
N GLY A 77 15.40 20.97 -6.35
CA GLY A 77 15.42 21.15 -7.78
C GLY A 77 14.51 22.32 -8.12
N THR A 78 14.99 23.53 -7.88
CA THR A 78 14.65 24.76 -8.63
C THR A 78 13.21 24.85 -9.16
N GLN A 79 12.21 24.99 -8.30
CA GLN A 79 11.04 25.80 -8.69
C GLN A 79 11.46 27.26 -8.59
N SER A 80 12.15 27.70 -9.64
CA SER A 80 12.47 29.10 -9.90
C SER A 80 11.19 29.91 -9.76
N ARG A 81 11.25 30.87 -8.82
CA ARG A 81 10.21 31.83 -8.51
C ARG A 81 9.79 32.54 -9.79
N ARG A 82 8.75 32.06 -10.48
CA ARG A 82 8.01 32.90 -11.43
C ARG A 82 6.87 33.54 -10.66
N PHE A 83 7.26 34.48 -9.81
CA PHE A 83 6.39 35.57 -9.38
C PHE A 83 6.10 36.38 -10.64
N ALA A 84 5.03 36.05 -11.36
CA ALA A 84 4.54 36.85 -12.47
C ALA A 84 4.10 38.18 -11.87
N GLY A 85 4.96 39.19 -12.04
CA GLY A 85 4.79 40.51 -11.47
C GLY A 85 3.46 41.13 -11.87
N ARG A 86 2.84 41.79 -10.90
CA ARG A 86 1.84 42.85 -11.14
C ARG A 86 2.48 43.91 -12.06
N THR A 87 2.16 43.90 -13.35
CA THR A 87 2.28 45.09 -14.18
C THR A 87 1.03 45.93 -13.96
N ARG A 88 1.14 46.90 -13.04
CA ARG A 88 0.35 48.13 -13.09
C ARG A 88 0.83 48.90 -14.32
N SER A 89 -0.04 49.07 -15.30
CA SER A 89 0.10 50.11 -16.32
C SER A 89 -1.12 51.00 -16.22
N ALA A 90 -0.89 52.19 -15.67
CA ALA A 90 -1.78 53.33 -15.84
C ALA A 90 -1.84 53.69 -17.33
N GLY A 91 -3.05 53.88 -17.84
CA GLY A 91 -3.33 54.49 -19.14
C GLY A 91 -4.50 55.44 -18.96
N ARG A 92 -4.19 56.73 -19.02
CA ARG A 92 -5.10 57.89 -19.06
C ARG A 92 -5.41 58.19 -20.54
N GLU A 93 -6.49 58.96 -20.78
CA GLU A 93 -6.90 59.64 -22.04
C GLU A 93 -7.78 58.75 -22.95
N ASP A 94 -8.98 59.14 -23.41
CA ASP A 94 -9.68 60.44 -23.55
C ASP A 94 -11.16 60.30 -23.09
#